data_AF-A0A197JB11-F1
#
_entry.id   AF-A0A197JB11-F1
#
_cell.length_a   1.000
_cell.length_b   1.000
_cell.length_c   1.000
_cell.angle_alpha   90.00
_cell.angle_beta   90.00
_cell.angle_gamma   90.00
#
_symmetry.space_group_name_H-M   'P 1'
#
loop_
_entity.id
_entity.type
_entity.pdbx_description
1 polymer ?
#
loop_
_entity_poly.entity_id
_entity_poly.type
_entity_poly.pdbx_seq_one_letter_code
_entity_poly.pdbx_strand_id
1 'polypeptide(L)' 'SVWGPTMDSADCLKKEAVLPLMNTGDWIYFDNMGAYTVAAASLFHGFMKSEVLYTTTEPEVSRLLEL' A
#
# COMPACT_ATOMS: atom_id res chain seq x y z
N SER A 1 -9.07 12.92 7.90
CA SER A 1 -9.40 11.55 7.45
C SER A 1 -8.51 11.13 6.30
N VAL A 2 -8.30 9.82 6.12
CA VAL A 2 -7.63 9.20 4.97
C VAL A 2 -8.61 8.22 4.34
N TRP A 3 -8.79 8.33 3.03
CA TRP A 3 -9.80 7.60 2.26
C TRP A 3 -9.12 6.84 1.12
N GLY A 4 -9.73 5.72 0.74
CA GLY A 4 -9.33 4.97 -0.44
C GLY A 4 -9.90 5.60 -1.71
N PRO A 5 -9.57 5.04 -2.87
CA PRO A 5 -9.90 5.62 -4.17
C PRO A 5 -11.34 5.33 -4.61
N THR A 6 -12.08 4.46 -3.93
CA THR A 6 -13.45 4.15 -4.33
C THR A 6 -14.39 5.27 -3.88
N MET A 7 -15.51 5.44 -4.58
CA MET A 7 -16.58 6.37 -4.19
C MET A 7 -17.48 5.80 -3.07
N ASP A 8 -17.03 4.79 -2.34
CA ASP A 8 -17.80 4.16 -1.27
C ASP A 8 -17.49 4.81 0.08
N SER A 9 -18.54 5.15 0.83
CA SER A 9 -18.44 5.63 2.21
C SER A 9 -17.75 4.65 3.17
N ALA A 10 -17.73 3.36 2.85
CA ALA A 10 -17.03 2.33 3.62
C ALA A 10 -15.51 2.34 3.37
N ASP A 11 -15.03 2.96 2.28
CA ASP A 11 -13.61 3.01 1.90
C ASP A 11 -12.85 4.11 2.65
N CYS A 12 -12.99 4.09 3.97
CA CYS A 12 -12.33 4.99 4.90
C CYS A 12 -11.26 4.24 5.67
N LEU A 13 -9.99 4.46 5.33
CA LEU A 13 -8.86 3.84 6.03
C LEU A 13 -8.76 4.38 7.47
N LYS A 14 -8.92 5.69 7.64
CA LYS A 14 -8.84 6.34 8.95
C LYS A 14 -9.72 7.59 9.01
N LYS A 15 -10.70 7.61 9.92
CA LYS A 15 -11.56 8.78 10.13
C LYS A 15 -10.78 9.99 10.65
N GLU A 16 -9.91 9.77 11.62
CA GLU A 16 -9.10 10.81 12.26
C GLU A 16 -7.63 10.41 12.24
N ALA A 17 -6.81 11.19 11.52
CA ALA A 17 -5.38 10.98 11.37
C ALA A 17 -4.66 12.30 11.67
N VAL A 18 -3.58 12.24 12.44
CA VAL A 18 -2.70 13.38 12.69
C VAL A 18 -1.61 13.35 11.63
N LEU A 19 -1.71 14.25 10.65
CA LEU A 19 -0.77 14.39 9.55
C LEU A 19 -0.39 15.87 9.40
N PRO A 20 0.81 16.17 8.87
CA PRO A 20 1.14 17.54 8.45
C PRO A 20 0.23 17.98 7.29
N LEU A 21 0.37 19.24 6.85
CA LEU A 21 -0.27 19.69 5.61
C LEU A 21 0.30 18.89 4.43
N MET A 22 -0.58 18.22 3.69
CA MET A 22 -0.24 17.38 2.53
C MET A 22 -0.81 18.01 1.26
N ASN A 23 -0.16 17.74 0.13
CA ASN A 23 -0.60 18.12 -1.21
C ASN A 23 -0.86 16.88 -2.08
N THR A 24 -1.59 17.08 -3.18
CA THR A 24 -1.74 16.04 -4.20
C THR A 24 -0.38 15.63 -4.74
N GLY A 25 -0.09 14.34 -4.69
CA GLY A 25 1.19 13.76 -5.12
C GLY A 25 2.14 13.43 -3.97
N ASP A 26 1.87 13.89 -2.74
CA ASP A 26 2.62 13.48 -1.57
C ASP A 26 2.31 12.04 -1.17
N TRP A 27 3.30 11.37 -0.56
CA TRP A 27 3.21 9.97 -0.19
C TRP A 27 2.91 9.78 1.29
N ILE A 28 2.10 8.76 1.59
CA ILE A 28 1.86 8.27 2.96
C ILE A 28 2.36 6.83 3.02
N TYR A 29 3.16 6.52 4.03
CA TYR A 29 3.69 5.18 4.27
C TYR A 29 2.93 4.48 5.40
N PHE A 30 2.61 3.21 5.18
CA PHE A 30 2.02 2.32 6.19
C PHE A 30 2.96 1.13 6.41
N ASP A 31 3.39 0.94 7.65
CA ASP A 31 4.20 -0.20 8.05
C ASP A 31 3.34 -1.45 8.25
N ASN A 32 3.99 -2.62 8.40
CA ASN A 32 3.33 -3.90 8.73
C ASN A 32 2.26 -4.38 7.73
N MET A 33 2.33 -3.94 6.46
CA MET A 33 1.36 -4.28 5.41
C MET A 33 1.59 -5.65 4.72
N GLY A 34 2.24 -6.60 5.40
CA GLY A 34 2.65 -7.89 4.80
C GLY A 34 1.61 -9.01 4.87
N ALA A 35 0.79 -9.06 5.93
CA ALA A 35 -0.15 -10.17 6.15
C ALA A 35 -1.60 -9.76 5.84
N TYR A 36 -2.35 -10.63 5.15
CA TYR A 36 -3.79 -10.45 4.83
C TYR A 36 -4.14 -9.15 4.06
N THR A 37 -3.17 -8.54 3.39
CA THR A 37 -3.34 -7.34 2.56
C THR A 37 -3.58 -7.72 1.10
N VAL A 38 -2.51 -7.84 0.30
CA VAL A 38 -2.57 -8.20 -1.13
C VAL A 38 -3.27 -9.54 -1.36
N ALA A 39 -3.15 -10.47 -0.39
CA ALA A 39 -3.80 -11.78 -0.42
C ALA A 39 -5.33 -11.71 -0.54
N ALA A 40 -5.96 -10.67 0.05
CA ALA A 40 -7.41 -10.47 0.02
C ALA A 40 -7.85 -9.32 -0.90
N ALA A 41 -6.89 -8.60 -1.51
CA ALA A 41 -7.19 -7.48 -2.39
C ALA A 41 -8.00 -7.92 -3.63
N SER A 42 -8.99 -7.12 -4.01
CA SER A 42 -9.80 -7.28 -5.21
C SER A 42 -9.51 -6.18 -6.23
N LEU A 43 -9.98 -6.36 -7.47
CA LEU A 43 -9.92 -5.34 -8.52
C LEU A 43 -11.24 -4.57 -8.61
N PHE A 44 -11.87 -4.30 -7.47
CA PHE A 44 -13.14 -3.57 -7.41
C PHE A 44 -13.01 -2.20 -8.10
N HIS A 45 -13.97 -1.85 -8.95
CA HIS A 45 -13.93 -0.68 -9.84
C HIS A 45 -12.70 -0.59 -10.77
N GLY A 46 -11.99 -1.70 -11.01
CA GLY A 46 -10.83 -1.72 -11.90
C GLY A 46 -9.56 -1.11 -11.30
N PHE A 47 -9.53 -0.83 -9.99
CA PHE A 47 -8.31 -0.41 -9.31
C PHE A 47 -7.31 -1.57 -9.25
N MET A 48 -6.09 -1.33 -9.72
CA MET A 48 -5.04 -2.34 -9.78
C MET A 48 -4.50 -2.64 -8.38
N LYS A 49 -4.07 -3.89 -8.17
CA LYS A 49 -3.32 -4.26 -6.96
C LYS A 49 -1.96 -3.56 -6.97
N SER A 50 -1.46 -3.22 -5.78
CA SER A 50 -0.12 -2.65 -5.62
C SER A 50 0.95 -3.60 -6.15
N GLU A 51 1.95 -3.03 -6.84
CA GLU A 51 3.17 -3.74 -7.20
C GLU A 51 3.95 -4.10 -5.94
N VAL A 52 4.52 -5.31 -5.91
CA VAL A 52 5.37 -5.78 -4.81
C VAL A 52 6.81 -5.81 -5.29
N LEU A 53 7.61 -4.86 -4.79
CA LEU A 53 9.05 -4.81 -5.01
C LEU A 53 9.74 -5.58 -3.88
N TYR A 54 10.35 -6.71 -4.23
CA TYR A 54 11.12 -7.51 -3.28
C TYR A 54 12.52 -6.92 -3.13
N THR A 55 13.03 -6.90 -1.90
CA THR A 55 14.41 -6.49 -1.59
C THR A 55 14.97 -7.39 -0.51
N THR A 56 16.30 -7.50 -0.47
CA THR A 56 17.01 -8.29 0.53
C THR A 56 18.35 -7.64 0.83
N THR A 57 18.78 -7.74 2.09
CA THR A 57 20.13 -7.37 2.49
C THR A 57 21.10 -8.54 2.39
N GLU A 58 20.62 -9.74 2.07
CA GLU A 58 21.43 -10.96 1.94
C GLU A 58 21.95 -11.10 0.49
N PRO A 59 23.26 -10.95 0.24
CA PRO A 59 23.80 -10.94 -1.13
C PRO A 59 23.64 -12.27 -1.87
N GLU A 60 23.49 -13.38 -1.15
CA GLU A 60 23.25 -14.70 -1.73
C GLU A 60 21.81 -14.80 -2.25
N VAL A 61 20.83 -14.29 -1.49
CA VAL A 61 19.42 -14.26 -1.89
C VAL A 61 19.20 -13.30 -3.06
N SER A 62 19.86 -12.13 -3.07
CA SER A 62 19.77 -11.18 -4.19
C SER A 62 20.18 -11.83 -5.51
N ARG A 63 21.31 -12.56 -5.49
CA ARG A 63 21.82 -13.29 -6.65
C ARG A 63 20.87 -14.39 -7.13
N LEU A 64 20.19 -15.08 -6.22
CA LEU A 64 19.22 -16.13 -6.56
C LEU A 64 17.93 -15.57 -7.15
N LEU A 65 17.51 -14.38 -6.69
CA LEU A 65 16.28 -13.74 -7.13
C LEU A 65 16.48 -12.78 -8.31
N GLU A 66 17.71 -12.65 -8.80
CA GLU A 66 18.09 -11.68 -9.84
C GLU A 66 17.66 -10.24 -9.50
N LEU A 67 17.61 -9.93 -8.19
CA LEU A 67 17.41 -8.58 -7.64
C LEU A 67 18.76 -7.85 -7.58
#